data_AF-A0A2J0MY01-F1
#
_entry.id   AF-A0A2J0MY01-F1
#
_cell.length_a   1.000
_cell.length_b   1.000
_cell.length_c   1.000
_cell.angle_alpha   90.00
_cell.angle_beta   90.00
_cell.angle_gamma   90.00
#
_symmetry.space_group_name_H-M   'P 1'
#
loop_
_entity.id
_entity.type
_entity.pdbx_description
1 polymer ?
#
loop_
_entity_poly.entity_id
_entity_poly.type
_entity_poly.pdbx_seq_one_letter_code
_entity_poly.pdbx_strand_id
1 'polypeptide(L)'
;MSKKKNNSAFLDSDADGLSDEEEKNLGTNPNSADTDNDQLGDFQEVYIYGTNPNDPDTDKDGIPDGEEVKHGLNPRGKGKLRDFFIPNKGNNYHPHALRPKRVLFHAGSVLAVKALVVAFMLSMPVTAWLTPDVLLEQQQRIIELTNAMRQNLDIPALKENLTLNQAAFLKVQDMLIGQYFAHMSPSHKGLSYFLGQARYPYYMAGENLAMGFVDA
;
A
#
# COMPACT_ATOMS: atom_id res chain seq x y z
N MET A 1 -64.73 14.31 37.90
CA MET A 1 -63.30 14.04 38.24
C MET A 1 -63.05 12.57 37.94
N SER A 2 -62.57 12.26 36.74
CA SER A 2 -61.15 12.03 36.41
C SER A 2 -60.55 10.84 37.15
N LYS A 3 -60.26 9.79 36.39
CA LYS A 3 -58.96 9.11 36.34
C LYS A 3 -58.95 8.20 35.11
N LYS A 4 -58.55 8.76 33.96
CA LYS A 4 -57.94 7.94 32.91
C LYS A 4 -56.70 7.31 33.57
N LYS A 5 -56.66 5.98 33.68
CA LYS A 5 -55.41 5.28 33.98
C LYS A 5 -54.49 5.60 32.79
N ASN A 6 -53.50 6.45 33.03
CA ASN A 6 -52.49 6.77 32.02
C ASN A 6 -51.78 5.46 31.67
N ASN A 7 -51.80 5.13 30.39
CA ASN A 7 -51.16 3.97 29.81
C ASN A 7 -49.64 4.23 29.64
N SER A 8 -49.01 4.83 30.66
CA SER A 8 -47.66 5.37 30.61
C SER A 8 -46.56 4.33 30.82
N ALA A 9 -46.93 3.07 31.08
CA ALA A 9 -45.98 1.96 31.30
C ALA A 9 -45.60 1.23 29.99
N PHE A 10 -45.95 1.80 28.83
CA PHE A 10 -45.73 1.18 27.52
C PHE A 10 -45.44 2.22 26.42
N LEU A 11 -45.12 3.44 26.81
CA LEU A 11 -44.65 4.45 25.87
C LEU A 11 -43.15 4.21 25.69
N ASP A 12 -42.75 4.08 24.44
CA ASP A 12 -41.39 3.91 23.96
C ASP A 12 -41.28 4.93 22.82
N SER A 13 -40.76 6.10 23.17
CA SER A 13 -40.89 7.32 22.37
C SER A 13 -39.89 7.37 21.19
N ASP A 14 -38.77 6.66 21.25
CA ASP A 14 -37.80 6.53 20.17
C ASP A 14 -37.73 5.14 19.51
N ALA A 15 -38.50 4.18 20.03
CA ALA A 15 -38.68 2.83 19.50
C ALA A 15 -37.40 1.97 19.51
N ASP A 16 -36.52 2.18 20.50
CA ASP A 16 -35.29 1.39 20.67
C ASP A 16 -35.50 0.07 21.43
N GLY A 17 -36.64 -0.08 22.10
CA GLY A 17 -37.03 -1.24 22.89
C GLY A 17 -37.00 -1.04 24.41
N LEU A 18 -36.60 0.14 24.90
CA LEU A 18 -36.78 0.60 26.27
C LEU A 18 -38.06 1.44 26.39
N SER A 19 -38.78 1.30 27.50
CA SER A 19 -39.89 2.22 27.79
C SER A 19 -39.39 3.55 28.36
N ASP A 20 -40.11 4.65 28.12
CA ASP A 20 -39.81 5.97 28.67
C ASP A 20 -39.63 5.96 30.21
N GLU A 21 -40.28 5.02 30.91
CA GLU A 21 -40.13 4.83 32.36
C GLU A 21 -38.81 4.13 32.73
N GLU A 22 -38.39 3.13 31.94
CA GLU A 22 -37.10 2.44 32.09
C GLU A 22 -35.94 3.39 31.81
N GLU A 23 -36.03 4.14 30.72
CA GLU A 23 -35.01 5.13 30.34
C GLU A 23 -34.84 6.21 31.40
N LYS A 24 -35.97 6.71 31.94
CA LYS A 24 -35.93 7.65 33.06
C LYS A 24 -35.25 7.08 34.31
N ASN A 25 -35.38 5.77 34.56
CA ASN A 25 -34.71 5.11 35.69
C ASN A 25 -33.22 4.87 35.42
N LEU A 26 -32.84 4.63 34.16
CA LEU A 26 -31.46 4.47 33.71
C LEU A 26 -30.74 5.82 33.55
N GLY A 27 -31.48 6.91 33.44
CA GLY A 27 -30.97 8.26 33.21
C GLY A 27 -30.72 8.56 31.73
N THR A 28 -31.19 7.71 30.82
CA THR A 28 -31.10 7.89 29.37
C THR A 28 -32.17 8.86 28.85
N ASN A 29 -32.11 9.22 27.57
CA ASN A 29 -33.00 10.19 26.94
C ASN A 29 -34.14 9.51 26.17
N PRO A 30 -35.42 9.61 26.62
CA PRO A 30 -36.56 8.95 25.97
C PRO A 30 -36.89 9.31 24.53
N ASN A 31 -36.12 10.17 23.89
CA ASN A 31 -36.34 10.55 22.50
C ASN A 31 -35.08 10.29 21.66
N SER A 32 -34.16 9.46 22.15
CA SER A 32 -32.87 9.17 21.54
C SER A 32 -32.48 7.71 21.80
N ALA A 33 -32.65 6.88 20.77
CA ALA A 33 -32.33 5.45 20.81
C ALA A 33 -30.84 5.12 21.07
N ASP A 34 -29.99 6.15 21.13
CA ASP A 34 -28.56 6.14 21.43
C ASP A 34 -28.30 7.46 22.19
N THR A 35 -28.25 7.38 23.51
CA THR A 35 -28.23 8.56 24.39
C THR A 35 -26.88 9.25 24.38
N ASP A 36 -25.78 8.50 24.37
CA ASP A 36 -24.42 9.04 24.40
C ASP A 36 -23.76 9.19 23.02
N ASN A 37 -24.48 8.80 21.96
CA ASN A 37 -24.17 8.99 20.55
C ASN A 37 -22.90 8.25 20.09
N ASP A 38 -22.68 7.04 20.61
CA ASP A 38 -21.51 6.23 20.32
C ASP A 38 -21.74 5.18 19.21
N GLN A 39 -22.96 5.13 18.66
CA GLN A 39 -23.48 4.18 17.67
C GLN A 39 -23.85 2.80 18.22
N LEU A 40 -23.99 2.65 19.54
CA LEU A 40 -24.60 1.51 20.22
C LEU A 40 -25.91 1.98 20.86
N GLY A 41 -27.04 1.34 20.55
CA GLY A 41 -28.32 1.80 21.09
C GLY A 41 -28.53 1.44 22.57
N ASP A 42 -29.24 2.27 23.32
CA ASP A 42 -29.41 2.15 24.78
C ASP A 42 -29.94 0.76 25.19
N PHE A 43 -30.94 0.23 24.47
CA PHE A 43 -31.41 -1.14 24.67
C PHE A 43 -30.28 -2.19 24.54
N GLN A 44 -29.44 -2.07 23.52
CA GLN A 44 -28.34 -3.01 23.26
C GLN A 44 -27.28 -2.91 24.35
N GLU A 45 -26.96 -1.70 24.77
CA GLU A 45 -26.04 -1.44 25.86
C GLU A 45 -26.49 -2.07 27.16
N VAL A 46 -27.76 -1.89 27.54
CA VAL A 46 -28.29 -2.39 28.81
C VAL A 46 -28.45 -3.91 28.80
N TYR A 47 -29.04 -4.48 27.75
CA TYR A 47 -29.47 -5.89 27.75
C TYR A 47 -28.54 -6.86 27.03
N ILE A 48 -27.68 -6.39 26.12
CA ILE A 48 -26.81 -7.25 25.32
C ILE A 48 -25.35 -7.14 25.78
N TYR A 49 -24.79 -5.93 25.81
CA TYR A 49 -23.36 -5.70 26.07
C TYR A 49 -23.06 -5.37 27.53
N GLY A 50 -24.07 -4.91 28.26
CA GLY A 50 -23.97 -4.46 29.64
C GLY A 50 -23.12 -3.20 29.79
N THR A 51 -23.01 -2.35 28.78
CA THR A 51 -22.29 -1.05 28.83
C THR A 51 -23.14 0.01 29.54
N ASN A 52 -22.61 1.23 29.69
CA ASN A 52 -23.32 2.32 30.30
C ASN A 52 -23.86 3.26 29.22
N PRO A 53 -25.19 3.36 29.02
CA PRO A 53 -25.79 4.13 27.93
C PRO A 53 -25.72 5.66 28.09
N ASN A 54 -24.84 6.13 28.96
CA ASN A 54 -24.57 7.54 29.19
C ASN A 54 -23.07 7.83 29.17
N ASP A 55 -22.24 6.88 28.77
CA ASP A 55 -20.78 6.97 28.74
C ASP A 55 -20.29 6.26 27.47
N PRO A 56 -19.94 7.01 26.41
CA PRO A 56 -19.70 6.45 25.08
C PRO A 56 -18.43 5.59 24.98
N ASP A 57 -17.77 5.31 26.10
CA ASP A 57 -16.54 4.52 26.27
C ASP A 57 -16.56 3.98 27.72
N THR A 58 -17.37 2.94 27.95
CA THR A 58 -17.71 2.43 29.30
C THR A 58 -16.47 2.04 30.10
N ASP A 59 -15.48 1.44 29.43
CA ASP A 59 -14.29 0.92 30.09
C ASP A 59 -13.09 1.89 30.08
N LYS A 60 -13.26 3.03 29.39
CA LYS A 60 -12.33 4.16 29.30
C LYS A 60 -11.05 3.81 28.57
N ASP A 61 -11.13 2.83 27.70
CA ASP A 61 -10.08 2.42 26.81
C ASP A 61 -9.96 3.30 25.58
N GLY A 62 -10.81 4.31 25.38
CA GLY A 62 -10.68 5.34 24.35
C GLY A 62 -11.15 4.92 22.96
N ILE A 63 -11.79 3.76 22.85
CA ILE A 63 -12.56 3.33 21.69
C ILE A 63 -14.03 3.36 22.13
N PRO A 64 -14.95 3.97 21.36
CA PRO A 64 -16.34 3.95 21.74
C PRO A 64 -16.94 2.55 21.78
N ASP A 65 -17.88 2.28 22.70
CA ASP A 65 -18.46 0.93 22.90
C ASP A 65 -19.08 0.42 21.58
N GLY A 66 -19.76 1.29 20.83
CA GLY A 66 -20.32 1.00 19.50
C GLY A 66 -19.26 0.63 18.45
N GLU A 67 -18.09 1.28 18.44
CA GLU A 67 -16.99 0.89 17.56
C GLU A 67 -16.40 -0.46 17.97
N GLU A 68 -16.26 -0.71 19.27
CA GLU A 68 -15.77 -1.98 19.78
C GLU A 68 -16.67 -3.14 19.36
N VAL A 69 -17.99 -2.99 19.54
CA VAL A 69 -18.99 -3.99 19.12
C VAL A 69 -18.92 -4.24 17.61
N LYS A 70 -18.84 -3.19 16.80
CA LYS A 70 -18.74 -3.28 15.33
C LYS A 70 -17.50 -4.06 14.88
N HIS A 71 -16.41 -3.95 15.64
CA HIS A 71 -15.14 -4.65 15.37
C HIS A 71 -14.99 -5.99 16.11
N GLY A 72 -16.01 -6.43 16.85
CA GLY A 72 -15.99 -7.69 17.61
C GLY A 72 -15.02 -7.64 18.81
N LEU A 73 -14.74 -6.44 19.31
CA LEU A 73 -13.99 -6.20 20.54
C LEU A 73 -14.94 -6.28 21.75
N ASN A 74 -14.38 -6.09 22.95
CA ASN A 74 -15.13 -6.21 24.19
C ASN A 74 -15.34 -4.81 24.77
N PRO A 75 -16.57 -4.23 24.68
CA PRO A 75 -16.85 -2.86 25.12
C PRO A 75 -16.75 -2.63 26.64
N ARG A 76 -16.38 -3.67 27.39
CA ARG A 76 -16.14 -3.61 28.84
C ARG A 76 -14.70 -3.96 29.20
N GLY A 77 -13.84 -4.18 28.22
CA GLY A 77 -12.58 -4.87 28.39
C GLY A 77 -11.38 -4.17 27.77
N LYS A 78 -10.69 -3.36 28.59
CA LYS A 78 -9.46 -2.61 28.29
C LYS A 78 -8.76 -3.00 26.99
N GLY A 79 -8.96 -2.21 25.95
CA GLY A 79 -8.36 -2.30 24.64
C GLY A 79 -6.85 -2.33 24.68
N LYS A 80 -6.31 -3.51 24.39
CA LYS A 80 -4.86 -3.76 24.40
C LYS A 80 -4.11 -2.95 23.32
N LEU A 81 -4.82 -2.47 22.29
CA LEU A 81 -4.23 -1.71 21.18
C LEU A 81 -3.94 -0.25 21.57
N ARG A 82 -4.84 0.43 22.29
CA ARG A 82 -4.57 1.79 22.75
C ARG A 82 -3.39 1.82 23.72
N ASP A 83 -3.35 0.92 24.70
CA ASP A 83 -2.22 0.83 25.64
C ASP A 83 -0.87 0.62 24.93
N PHE A 84 -0.91 0.03 23.74
CA PHE A 84 0.28 -0.22 22.94
C PHE A 84 0.83 1.05 22.28
N PHE A 85 -0.03 1.92 21.73
CA PHE A 85 0.38 3.07 20.90
C PHE A 85 0.13 4.45 21.53
N ILE A 86 -0.87 4.58 22.42
CA ILE A 86 -1.36 5.86 22.91
C ILE A 86 -1.09 6.00 24.42
N PRO A 87 -0.50 7.10 24.90
CA PRO A 87 -0.35 7.37 26.33
C PRO A 87 -1.70 7.51 27.02
N ASN A 88 -1.92 6.79 28.13
CA ASN A 88 -3.13 6.92 28.95
C ASN A 88 -2.81 6.62 30.42
N LYS A 89 -3.78 6.83 31.32
CA LYS A 89 -3.60 6.54 32.75
C LYS A 89 -3.35 5.06 33.03
N GLY A 90 -3.88 4.15 32.20
CA GLY A 90 -3.73 2.69 32.31
C GLY A 90 -2.32 2.18 32.01
N ASN A 91 -1.58 2.85 31.13
CA ASN A 91 -0.20 2.53 30.79
C ASN A 91 0.84 3.48 31.42
N ASN A 92 0.45 4.24 32.45
CA ASN A 92 1.28 5.27 33.11
C ASN A 92 1.81 6.32 32.12
N TYR A 93 1.01 6.69 31.13
CA TYR A 93 1.38 7.59 30.03
C TYR A 93 2.60 7.12 29.24
N HIS A 94 2.88 5.82 29.25
CA HIS A 94 4.00 5.19 28.55
C HIS A 94 3.49 4.07 27.62
N PRO A 95 3.29 4.38 26.32
CA PRO A 95 2.88 3.40 25.31
C PRO A 95 3.76 2.16 25.33
N HIS A 96 3.17 0.98 25.29
CA HIS A 96 3.95 -0.26 25.36
C HIS A 96 4.94 -0.39 24.18
N ALA A 97 4.58 0.09 22.99
CA ALA A 97 5.45 0.10 21.80
C ALA A 97 6.78 0.86 22.02
N LEU A 98 6.71 1.96 22.76
CA LEU A 98 7.84 2.88 22.97
C LEU A 98 8.66 2.56 24.22
N ARG A 99 8.38 1.44 24.89
CA ARG A 99 9.19 1.00 26.04
C ARG A 99 10.60 0.60 25.55
N PRO A 100 11.68 0.93 26.29
CA PRO A 100 13.05 0.75 25.84
C PRO A 100 13.38 -0.66 25.31
N LYS A 101 12.87 -1.70 25.99
CA LYS A 101 13.06 -3.10 25.57
C LYS A 101 12.41 -3.41 24.22
N ARG A 102 11.22 -2.87 23.94
CA ARG A 102 10.50 -3.07 22.67
C ARG A 102 11.09 -2.24 21.55
N VAL A 103 11.48 -0.99 21.84
CA VAL A 103 12.20 -0.14 20.89
C VAL A 103 13.50 -0.80 20.44
N LEU A 104 14.28 -1.36 21.37
CA LEU A 104 15.52 -2.07 21.05
C LEU A 104 15.24 -3.32 20.20
N PHE A 105 14.18 -4.07 20.51
CA PHE A 105 13.72 -5.19 19.69
C PHE A 105 13.36 -4.74 18.28
N HIS A 106 12.51 -3.72 18.12
CA HIS A 106 12.11 -3.19 16.82
C HIS A 106 13.31 -2.70 16.00
N ALA A 107 14.24 -1.96 16.63
CA ALA A 107 15.48 -1.53 15.98
C ALA A 107 16.33 -2.72 15.52
N GLY A 108 16.48 -3.74 16.36
CA GLY A 108 17.15 -4.99 16.01
C GLY A 108 16.49 -5.73 14.84
N SER A 109 15.16 -5.82 14.83
CA SER A 109 14.39 -6.44 13.73
C SER A 109 14.60 -5.70 12.41
N VAL A 110 14.56 -4.35 12.41
CA VAL A 110 14.80 -3.53 11.22
C VAL A 110 16.22 -3.76 10.68
N LEU A 111 17.22 -3.79 11.56
CA LEU A 111 18.61 -4.06 11.17
C LEU A 111 18.77 -5.48 10.61
N ALA A 112 18.11 -6.48 11.20
CA ALA A 112 18.17 -7.86 10.72
C ALA A 112 17.54 -8.01 9.34
N VAL A 113 16.36 -7.41 9.11
CA VAL A 113 15.71 -7.38 7.79
C VAL A 113 16.61 -6.69 6.76
N LYS A 114 17.20 -5.55 7.12
CA LYS A 114 18.12 -4.82 6.24
C LYS A 114 19.35 -5.65 5.89
N ALA A 115 19.94 -6.34 6.87
CA ALA A 115 21.07 -7.23 6.64
C ALA A 115 20.69 -8.42 5.73
N LEU A 116 19.49 -8.97 5.89
CA LEU A 116 18.96 -10.04 5.03
C LEU A 116 18.79 -9.55 3.60
N VAL A 117 18.18 -8.37 3.39
CA VAL A 117 18.04 -7.76 2.06
C VAL A 117 19.40 -7.53 1.40
N VAL A 118 20.38 -7.01 2.14
CA VAL A 118 21.75 -6.80 1.62
C VAL A 118 22.41 -8.14 1.28
N ALA A 119 22.32 -9.14 2.15
CA ALA A 119 22.88 -10.48 1.90
C ALA A 119 22.23 -11.14 0.68
N PHE A 120 20.91 -10.98 0.52
CA PHE A 120 20.19 -11.44 -0.65
C PHE A 120 20.69 -10.74 -1.93
N MET A 121 20.85 -9.42 -1.90
CA MET A 121 21.40 -8.67 -3.04
C MET A 121 22.83 -9.12 -3.40
N LEU A 122 23.69 -9.38 -2.41
CA LEU A 122 25.04 -9.89 -2.63
C LEU A 122 25.06 -11.34 -3.13
N SER A 123 24.04 -12.13 -2.81
CA SER A 123 23.91 -13.52 -3.29
C SER A 123 23.43 -13.62 -4.74
N MET A 124 22.81 -12.57 -5.26
CA MET A 124 22.36 -12.53 -6.66
C MET A 124 23.55 -12.21 -7.57
N PRO A 125 23.72 -12.93 -8.69
CA PRO A 125 24.77 -12.61 -9.65
C PRO A 125 24.56 -11.19 -10.20
N VAL A 126 25.63 -10.40 -10.31
CA VAL A 126 25.63 -9.00 -10.80
C VAL A 126 24.96 -8.87 -12.18
N THR A 127 24.95 -9.95 -12.96
CA THR A 127 24.29 -10.02 -14.28
C THR A 127 22.77 -9.81 -14.22
N ALA A 128 22.11 -10.08 -13.09
CA ALA A 128 20.67 -9.80 -12.91
C ALA A 128 20.36 -8.30 -12.80
N TRP A 129 21.35 -7.48 -12.45
CA TRP A 129 21.25 -6.02 -12.35
C TRP A 129 21.61 -5.29 -13.66
N LEU A 130 22.14 -6.05 -14.61
CA LEU A 130 22.58 -5.57 -15.92
C LEU A 130 21.65 -6.03 -17.04
N THR A 131 20.47 -6.57 -16.73
CA THR A 131 19.43 -6.67 -17.76
C THR A 131 19.20 -5.27 -18.28
N PRO A 132 19.35 -5.01 -19.59
CA PRO A 132 19.16 -3.67 -20.12
C PRO A 132 17.68 -3.35 -19.97
N ASP A 133 17.32 -2.72 -18.86
CA ASP A 133 16.12 -1.92 -18.70
C ASP A 133 16.28 -0.66 -19.55
N VAL A 134 16.49 -0.84 -20.87
CA VAL A 134 15.89 0.10 -21.79
C VAL A 134 14.41 -0.19 -21.64
N LEU A 135 13.78 0.46 -20.65
CA LEU A 135 12.35 0.38 -20.41
C LEU A 135 11.68 0.53 -21.77
N LEU A 136 10.65 -0.26 -22.06
CA LEU A 136 9.93 -0.21 -23.34
C LEU A 136 9.57 1.25 -23.73
N GLU A 137 9.36 2.09 -22.73
CA GLU A 137 9.18 3.54 -22.83
C GLU A 137 10.38 4.30 -23.42
N GLN A 138 11.62 4.02 -22.97
CA GLN A 138 12.83 4.66 -23.53
C GLN A 138 13.07 4.24 -24.98
N GLN A 139 12.80 2.99 -25.33
CA GLN A 139 12.88 2.52 -26.70
C GLN A 139 11.95 3.35 -27.61
N GLN A 140 10.69 3.50 -27.20
CA GLN A 140 9.71 4.25 -27.96
C GLN A 140 10.10 5.72 -28.09
N ARG A 141 10.62 6.30 -26.99
CA ARG A 141 11.10 7.68 -26.98
C ARG A 141 12.24 7.92 -27.97
N ILE A 142 13.20 7.02 -28.07
CA ILE A 142 14.31 7.11 -29.04
C ILE A 142 13.77 7.11 -30.47
N ILE A 143 12.79 6.25 -30.78
CA ILE A 143 12.17 6.18 -32.11
C ILE A 143 11.44 7.48 -32.44
N GLU A 144 10.66 8.01 -31.48
CA GLU A 144 9.94 9.28 -31.63
C GLU A 144 10.90 10.46 -31.88
N LEU A 145 11.92 10.62 -31.04
CA LEU A 145 12.91 11.69 -31.18
C LEU A 145 13.71 11.57 -32.49
N THR A 146 14.06 10.34 -32.87
CA THR A 146 14.73 10.08 -34.16
C THR A 146 13.84 10.52 -35.33
N ASN A 147 12.57 10.17 -35.32
CA ASN A 147 11.64 10.54 -36.38
C ASN A 147 11.32 12.05 -36.39
N ALA A 148 11.25 12.71 -35.24
CA ALA A 148 11.13 14.16 -35.15
C ALA A 148 12.32 14.87 -35.81
N MET A 149 13.54 14.41 -35.54
CA MET A 149 14.75 14.93 -36.20
C MET A 149 14.76 14.66 -37.71
N ARG A 150 14.28 13.50 -38.15
CA ARG A 150 14.18 13.18 -39.58
C ARG A 150 13.18 14.09 -40.29
N GLN A 151 12.03 14.35 -39.67
CA GLN A 151 11.03 15.27 -40.21
C GLN A 151 11.57 16.70 -40.33
N ASN A 152 12.33 17.18 -39.34
CA ASN A 152 12.99 18.50 -39.41
C ASN A 152 14.02 18.62 -40.55
N LEU A 153 14.50 17.49 -41.08
CA LEU A 153 15.43 17.42 -42.21
C LEU A 153 14.74 17.01 -43.52
N ASP A 154 13.40 17.00 -43.56
CA ASP A 154 12.59 16.52 -44.69
C ASP A 154 12.90 15.08 -45.13
N ILE A 155 13.36 14.24 -44.20
CA ILE A 155 13.67 12.82 -44.42
C ILE A 155 12.48 11.95 -43.96
N PRO A 156 12.04 10.95 -44.75
CA PRO A 156 10.93 10.07 -44.36
C PRO A 156 11.14 9.37 -43.02
N ALA A 157 10.08 9.27 -42.22
CA ALA A 157 10.10 8.58 -40.93
C ALA A 157 10.45 7.09 -41.09
N LEU A 158 11.19 6.56 -40.12
CA LEU A 158 11.47 5.14 -39.99
C LEU A 158 10.29 4.44 -39.33
N LYS A 159 10.07 3.19 -39.74
CA LYS A 159 9.12 2.28 -39.11
C LYS A 159 9.86 1.30 -38.21
N GLU A 160 9.35 1.12 -37.00
CA GLU A 160 9.87 0.12 -36.08
C GLU A 160 9.77 -1.30 -36.67
N ASN A 161 10.77 -2.14 -36.37
CA ASN A 161 10.78 -3.54 -36.74
C ASN A 161 11.21 -4.42 -35.56
N LEU A 162 10.33 -5.32 -35.14
CA LEU A 162 10.57 -6.21 -33.99
C LEU A 162 11.80 -7.12 -34.16
N THR A 163 12.10 -7.52 -35.39
CA THR A 163 13.28 -8.36 -35.68
C THR A 163 14.58 -7.56 -35.55
N LEU A 164 14.56 -6.27 -35.91
CA LEU A 164 15.70 -5.38 -35.65
C LEU A 164 15.88 -5.11 -34.16
N ASN A 165 14.78 -4.96 -33.40
CA ASN A 165 14.84 -4.82 -31.94
C ASN A 165 15.51 -6.06 -31.31
N GLN A 166 15.16 -7.25 -31.79
CA GLN A 166 15.80 -8.49 -31.36
C GLN A 166 17.30 -8.52 -31.68
N ALA A 167 17.70 -8.11 -32.90
CA ALA A 167 19.11 -8.04 -33.28
C ALA A 167 19.90 -7.07 -32.39
N ALA A 168 19.34 -5.88 -32.11
CA ALA A 168 19.92 -4.89 -31.21
C ALA A 168 20.05 -5.43 -29.78
N PHE A 169 19.03 -6.14 -29.28
CA PHE A 169 19.07 -6.79 -27.96
C PHE A 169 20.16 -7.86 -27.86
N LEU A 170 20.35 -8.69 -28.91
CA LEU A 170 21.43 -9.68 -28.95
C LEU A 170 22.82 -9.01 -28.94
N LYS A 171 22.98 -7.90 -29.67
CA LYS A 171 24.22 -7.11 -29.66
C LYS A 171 24.52 -6.54 -28.27
N VAL A 172 23.53 -5.95 -27.60
CA VAL A 172 23.69 -5.40 -26.25
C VAL A 172 24.05 -6.49 -25.25
N GLN A 173 23.41 -7.67 -25.31
CA GLN A 173 23.79 -8.80 -24.47
C GLN A 173 25.24 -9.25 -24.70
N ASP A 174 25.71 -9.32 -25.94
CA ASP A 174 27.11 -9.67 -26.24
C ASP A 174 28.07 -8.61 -25.68
N MET A 175 27.74 -7.32 -25.77
CA MET A 175 28.49 -6.22 -25.14
C MET A 175 28.55 -6.35 -23.61
N LEU A 176 27.43 -6.63 -22.97
CA LEU A 176 27.34 -6.79 -21.51
C LEU A 176 28.11 -8.01 -21.02
N ILE A 177 27.95 -9.17 -21.69
CA ILE A 177 28.64 -10.41 -21.31
C ILE A 177 30.13 -10.29 -21.60
N GLY A 178 30.51 -9.71 -22.74
CA GLY A 178 31.89 -9.53 -23.14
C GLY A 178 32.58 -8.32 -22.51
N GLN A 179 31.88 -7.55 -21.68
CA GLN A 179 32.39 -6.34 -21.01
C GLN A 179 33.10 -5.38 -21.99
N TYR A 180 32.46 -5.08 -23.13
CA TYR A 180 33.02 -4.20 -24.15
C TYR A 180 31.96 -3.24 -24.71
N PHE A 181 32.41 -2.11 -25.27
CA PHE A 181 31.55 -1.14 -25.94
C PHE A 181 32.15 -0.77 -27.30
N ALA A 182 31.74 -1.48 -28.35
CA ALA A 182 32.22 -1.29 -29.72
C ALA A 182 31.28 -1.92 -30.75
N HIS A 183 31.34 -1.45 -32.01
CA HIS A 183 30.59 -2.03 -33.13
C HIS A 183 30.96 -3.50 -33.41
N MET A 184 32.22 -3.84 -33.18
CA MET A 184 32.75 -5.20 -33.34
C MET A 184 33.10 -5.78 -31.98
N SER A 185 32.69 -7.02 -31.71
CA SER A 185 33.10 -7.73 -30.50
C SER A 185 34.58 -8.14 -30.55
N PRO A 186 35.21 -8.44 -29.40
CA PRO A 186 36.55 -9.05 -29.36
C PRO A 186 36.65 -10.37 -30.15
N SER A 187 35.51 -11.06 -30.35
CA SER A 187 35.41 -12.26 -31.18
C SER A 187 35.02 -11.98 -32.64
N HIS A 188 35.17 -10.73 -33.09
CA HIS A 188 34.89 -10.25 -34.46
C HIS A 188 33.43 -10.40 -34.91
N LYS A 189 32.47 -10.38 -33.97
CA LYS A 189 31.04 -10.33 -34.28
C LYS A 189 30.60 -8.87 -34.46
N GLY A 190 30.13 -8.53 -35.66
CA GLY A 190 29.63 -7.20 -36.01
C GLY A 190 28.13 -7.15 -36.25
N LEU A 191 27.63 -5.99 -36.69
CA LEU A 191 26.22 -5.78 -37.05
C LEU A 191 25.63 -6.89 -37.94
N SER A 192 26.38 -7.30 -38.98
CA SER A 192 25.95 -8.34 -39.91
C SER A 192 25.70 -9.70 -39.23
N TYR A 193 26.51 -10.04 -38.23
CA TYR A 193 26.34 -11.28 -37.45
C TYR A 193 25.01 -11.25 -36.68
N PHE A 194 24.70 -10.16 -35.98
CA PHE A 194 23.49 -10.06 -35.17
C PHE A 194 22.22 -9.97 -36.01
N LEU A 195 22.25 -9.25 -37.15
CA LEU A 195 21.16 -9.27 -38.12
C LEU A 195 20.94 -10.68 -38.69
N GLY A 196 22.02 -11.43 -38.93
CA GLY A 196 21.96 -12.83 -39.34
C GLY A 196 21.33 -13.75 -38.29
N GLN A 197 21.68 -13.57 -37.01
CA GLN A 197 21.06 -14.32 -35.89
C GLN A 197 19.56 -14.04 -35.78
N ALA A 198 19.15 -12.79 -35.98
CA ALA A 198 17.73 -12.40 -36.01
C ALA A 198 17.03 -12.77 -37.33
N ARG A 199 17.75 -13.29 -38.33
CA ARG A 199 17.24 -13.61 -39.68
C ARG A 199 16.61 -12.39 -40.37
N TYR A 200 17.18 -11.21 -40.17
CA TYR A 200 16.72 -9.98 -40.80
C TYR A 200 17.38 -9.80 -42.17
N PRO A 201 16.63 -9.78 -43.29
CA PRO A 201 17.18 -9.51 -44.61
C PRO A 201 17.44 -8.00 -44.79
N TYR A 202 18.59 -7.63 -45.34
CA TYR A 202 18.96 -6.23 -45.61
C TYR A 202 19.89 -6.11 -46.82
N TYR A 203 19.91 -4.93 -47.43
CA TYR A 203 20.91 -4.53 -48.42
C TYR A 203 21.99 -3.63 -47.80
N MET A 204 21.57 -2.73 -46.93
CA MET A 204 22.42 -1.82 -46.16
C MET A 204 21.90 -1.75 -44.74
N ALA A 205 22.81 -1.67 -43.78
CA ALA A 205 22.48 -1.52 -42.37
C ALA A 205 23.53 -0.65 -41.69
N GLY A 206 23.08 0.11 -40.69
CA GLY A 206 23.94 0.93 -39.83
C GLY A 206 23.57 0.71 -38.36
N GLU A 207 24.49 1.06 -37.47
CA GLU A 207 24.34 0.88 -36.03
C GLU A 207 24.84 2.15 -35.31
N ASN A 208 24.07 2.61 -34.34
CA ASN A 208 24.47 3.66 -33.40
C ASN A 208 24.53 3.03 -32.00
N LEU A 209 25.59 3.36 -31.25
CA LEU A 209 25.78 2.87 -29.88
C LEU A 209 25.91 4.07 -28.94
N ALA A 210 25.32 3.96 -27.74
CA ALA A 210 25.42 4.95 -26.68
C ALA A 210 25.59 4.26 -25.32
N MET A 211 26.31 4.88 -24.39
CA MET A 211 26.52 4.40 -23.03
C MET A 211 26.67 5.59 -22.08
N GLY A 212 26.13 5.47 -20.86
CA GLY A 212 26.26 6.50 -19.82
C GLY A 212 25.20 7.61 -19.86
N PHE A 213 24.08 7.39 -20.55
CA PHE A 213 22.94 8.32 -20.58
C PHE A 213 21.85 7.85 -19.61
N VAL A 214 21.17 8.80 -18.97
CA VAL A 214 20.09 8.54 -18.00
C VAL A 214 18.70 8.61 -18.65
N ASP A 215 18.61 9.23 -19.82
CA ASP A 215 17.42 9.45 -20.62
C ASP A 215 17.74 9.42 -22.13
N ALA A 216 16.67 9.42 -22.94
CA ALA A 216 16.70 9.41 -24.40
C ALA A 216 16.70 10.82 -24.99
#